data_AF-A0A543KWI7-F1
#
_entry.id   AF-A0A543KWI7-F1
#
_cell.length_a   1.000
_cell.length_b   1.000
_cell.length_c   1.000
_cell.angle_alpha   90.00
_cell.angle_beta   90.00
_cell.angle_gamma   90.00
#
_symmetry.space_group_name_H-M   'P 1'
#
loop_
_entity.id
_entity.type
_entity.pdbx_description
1 polymer ?
#
loop_
_entity_poly.entity_id
_entity_poly.type
_entity_poly.pdbx_seq_one_letter_code
_entity_poly.pdbx_strand_id
1 'polypeptide(L)'
;MNPSLHLHQSRSPIVVHTLMLQRMSHQSFDAVTQYREEIHARMPHAAQGVLNAFMRDLFSDDDLVRAYLHPVATPVGQPATTPLDLCERAANQAGRYPGLMHRHERELAAVAAFVQSCGYYWCVHQQATGQHSAQGAHTMRSCRSRIAAAHKAFLAEPLRQLRRSHADLGSTFTQVLGIDQDDAADPQQVARIQAALGSAIMQMP
;
A
#
# COMPACT_ATOMS: atom_id res chain seq x y z
N MET A 1 -66.61 29.22 -14.68
CA MET A 1 -66.05 28.35 -15.74
C MET A 1 -64.66 28.85 -16.11
N ASN A 2 -63.62 28.19 -15.57
CA ASN A 2 -62.36 27.81 -16.23
C ASN A 2 -61.43 27.21 -15.15
N PRO A 3 -61.04 25.92 -15.25
CA PRO A 3 -60.13 25.29 -14.30
C PRO A 3 -58.69 25.30 -14.84
N SER A 4 -57.72 25.72 -14.03
CA SER A 4 -56.31 25.50 -14.32
C SER A 4 -55.79 24.33 -13.49
N LEU A 5 -55.60 23.21 -14.17
CA LEU A 5 -54.92 22.01 -13.71
C LEU A 5 -53.45 22.33 -13.38
N HIS A 6 -53.08 22.28 -12.10
CA HIS A 6 -51.68 22.17 -11.71
C HIS A 6 -51.26 20.70 -11.75
N LEU A 7 -50.48 20.37 -12.79
CA LEU A 7 -49.80 19.09 -12.95
C LEU A 7 -48.83 18.85 -11.79
N HIS A 8 -49.06 17.74 -11.10
CA HIS A 8 -48.21 17.16 -10.08
C HIS A 8 -46.91 16.65 -10.73
N GLN A 9 -45.80 17.38 -10.58
CA GLN A 9 -44.47 16.84 -10.92
C GLN A 9 -43.97 15.98 -9.75
N SER A 10 -44.42 14.73 -9.73
CA SER A 10 -43.79 13.67 -8.94
C SER A 10 -42.43 13.33 -9.55
N ARG A 11 -41.39 14.09 -9.20
CA ARG A 11 -40.00 13.71 -9.51
C ARG A 11 -39.63 12.50 -8.67
N SER A 12 -39.62 11.34 -9.31
CA SER A 12 -39.21 10.07 -8.71
C SER A 12 -37.82 10.18 -8.06
N PRO A 13 -37.70 10.00 -6.72
CA PRO A 13 -36.43 10.13 -6.00
C PRO A 13 -35.40 9.05 -6.39
N ILE A 14 -35.84 7.99 -7.07
CA ILE A 14 -35.03 6.83 -7.45
C ILE A 14 -33.99 7.19 -8.54
N VAL A 15 -34.36 8.02 -9.53
CA VAL A 15 -33.45 8.36 -10.66
C VAL A 15 -32.31 9.28 -10.20
N VAL A 16 -32.57 10.19 -9.27
CA VAL A 16 -31.55 11.09 -8.71
C VAL A 16 -30.55 10.31 -7.85
N HIS A 17 -31.03 9.33 -7.07
CA HIS A 17 -30.17 8.49 -6.24
C HIS A 17 -29.25 7.60 -7.10
N THR A 18 -29.76 7.02 -8.19
CA THR A 18 -28.95 6.22 -9.13
C THR A 18 -27.91 7.08 -9.88
N LEU A 19 -28.28 8.29 -10.32
CA LEU A 19 -27.35 9.20 -11.00
C LEU A 19 -26.30 9.79 -10.05
N MET A 20 -26.64 10.04 -8.78
CA MET A 20 -25.66 10.45 -7.76
C MET A 20 -24.71 9.30 -7.40
N LEU A 21 -25.22 8.08 -7.22
CA LEU A 21 -24.37 6.89 -7.04
C LEU A 21 -23.42 6.67 -8.22
N GLN A 22 -23.90 6.82 -9.46
CA GLN A 22 -23.06 6.72 -10.65
C GLN A 22 -22.03 7.86 -10.76
N ARG A 23 -22.37 9.09 -10.37
CA ARG A 23 -21.40 10.21 -10.37
C ARG A 23 -20.34 10.06 -9.29
N MET A 24 -20.74 9.62 -8.09
CA MET A 24 -19.81 9.35 -6.99
C MET A 24 -18.89 8.17 -7.32
N SER A 25 -19.39 7.14 -8.02
CA SER A 25 -18.58 6.01 -8.45
C SER A 25 -17.59 6.39 -9.56
N HIS A 26 -18.00 7.22 -10.54
CA HIS A 26 -17.08 7.70 -11.59
C HIS A 26 -16.01 8.64 -11.02
N GLN A 27 -16.37 9.58 -10.14
CA GLN A 27 -15.39 10.44 -9.46
C GLN A 27 -14.43 9.64 -8.56
N SER A 28 -14.91 8.57 -7.93
CA SER A 28 -14.08 7.68 -7.13
C SER A 28 -13.13 6.82 -7.99
N PHE A 29 -13.59 6.36 -9.15
CA PHE A 29 -12.77 5.56 -10.08
C PHE A 29 -11.66 6.40 -10.72
N ASP A 30 -11.97 7.63 -11.12
CA ASP A 30 -11.00 8.58 -11.66
C ASP A 30 -9.94 8.97 -10.61
N ALA A 31 -10.35 9.17 -9.36
CA ALA A 31 -9.43 9.50 -8.26
C ALA A 31 -8.46 8.35 -7.92
N VAL A 32 -8.93 7.10 -7.88
CA VAL A 32 -8.05 5.95 -7.59
C VAL A 32 -7.07 5.69 -8.73
N THR A 33 -7.49 5.92 -9.98
CA THR A 33 -6.58 5.84 -11.13
C THR A 33 -5.46 6.87 -11.00
N GLN A 34 -5.80 8.12 -10.66
CA GLN A 34 -4.81 9.18 -10.41
C GLN A 34 -3.87 8.82 -9.24
N TYR A 35 -4.40 8.29 -8.14
CA TYR A 35 -3.57 7.86 -7.00
C TYR A 35 -2.60 6.74 -7.39
N ARG A 36 -3.05 5.80 -8.21
CA ARG A 36 -2.19 4.72 -8.71
C ARG A 36 -1.08 5.27 -9.61
N GLU A 37 -1.38 6.23 -10.48
CA GLU A 37 -0.36 6.92 -11.29
C GLU A 37 0.67 7.64 -10.40
N GLU A 38 0.22 8.30 -9.34
CA GLU A 38 1.12 8.96 -8.39
C GLU A 38 2.04 7.96 -7.67
N ILE A 39 1.51 6.83 -7.21
CA ILE A 39 2.32 5.75 -6.62
C ILE A 39 3.34 5.23 -7.65
N HIS A 40 2.93 5.00 -8.89
CA HIS A 40 3.83 4.53 -9.96
C HIS A 40 4.91 5.54 -10.34
N ALA A 41 4.64 6.84 -10.25
CA ALA A 41 5.64 7.87 -10.50
C ALA A 41 6.72 7.90 -9.40
N ARG A 42 6.36 7.51 -8.17
CA ARG A 42 7.21 7.62 -6.98
C ARG A 42 7.81 6.30 -6.52
N MET A 43 7.37 5.17 -7.09
CA MET A 43 7.93 3.87 -6.75
C MET A 43 9.43 3.78 -7.12
N PRO A 44 10.23 3.04 -6.34
CA PRO A 44 11.64 2.87 -6.64
C PRO A 44 11.83 2.27 -8.03
N HIS A 45 12.67 2.87 -8.86
CA HIS A 45 12.95 2.33 -10.18
C HIS A 45 13.90 1.15 -10.06
N ALA A 46 13.37 -0.07 -10.15
CA ALA A 46 14.19 -1.27 -10.26
C ALA A 46 14.60 -1.48 -11.72
N ALA A 47 15.89 -1.76 -11.97
CA ALA A 47 16.35 -2.14 -13.30
C ALA A 47 15.80 -3.50 -13.71
N GLN A 48 15.56 -4.35 -12.72
CA GLN A 48 14.87 -5.62 -12.92
C GLN A 48 13.38 -5.38 -13.12
N GLY A 49 12.91 -5.48 -14.38
CA GLY A 49 11.51 -5.28 -14.74
C GLY A 49 10.52 -6.14 -13.94
N VAL A 50 10.95 -7.29 -13.42
CA VAL A 50 10.14 -8.17 -12.56
C VAL A 50 9.76 -7.53 -11.22
N LEU A 51 10.63 -6.68 -10.64
CA LEU A 51 10.32 -5.94 -9.42
C LEU A 51 9.31 -4.81 -9.68
N ASN A 52 9.41 -4.17 -10.85
CA ASN A 52 8.41 -3.18 -11.29
C ASN A 52 7.04 -3.84 -11.54
N ALA A 53 7.03 -5.04 -12.14
CA ALA A 53 5.81 -5.83 -12.31
C ALA A 53 5.20 -6.22 -10.95
N PHE A 54 6.02 -6.70 -10.01
CA PHE A 54 5.58 -6.98 -8.64
C PHE A 54 4.90 -5.76 -7.98
N MET A 55 5.49 -4.56 -8.08
CA MET A 55 4.89 -3.35 -7.50
C MET A 55 3.58 -2.98 -8.20
N ARG A 56 3.50 -3.13 -9.53
CA ARG A 56 2.26 -2.90 -10.29
C ARG A 56 1.15 -3.86 -9.87
N ASP A 57 1.48 -5.14 -9.67
CA ASP A 57 0.55 -6.15 -9.21
C ASP A 57 0.06 -5.84 -7.79
N LEU A 58 0.95 -5.43 -6.89
CA LEU A 58 0.61 -5.03 -5.52
C LEU A 58 -0.36 -3.83 -5.49
N PHE A 59 -0.07 -2.78 -6.26
CA PHE A 59 -0.89 -1.57 -6.32
C PHE A 59 -2.04 -1.66 -7.36
N SER A 60 -2.36 -2.87 -7.81
CA SER A 60 -3.62 -3.11 -8.54
C SER A 60 -4.83 -3.03 -7.61
N ASP A 61 -4.64 -3.29 -6.31
CA ASP A 61 -5.68 -3.22 -5.28
C ASP A 61 -6.04 -1.76 -4.91
N ASP A 62 -7.29 -1.38 -5.18
CA ASP A 62 -7.79 -0.02 -4.95
C ASP A 62 -7.76 0.39 -3.46
N ASP A 63 -7.98 -0.54 -2.54
CA ASP A 63 -8.02 -0.23 -1.10
C ASP A 63 -6.62 0.04 -0.56
N LEU A 64 -5.63 -0.68 -1.07
CA LEU A 64 -4.24 -0.40 -0.76
C LEU A 64 -3.79 0.95 -1.35
N VAL A 65 -4.19 1.26 -2.57
CA VAL A 65 -3.90 2.56 -3.22
C VAL A 65 -4.46 3.72 -2.38
N ARG A 66 -5.73 3.63 -1.95
CA ARG A 66 -6.34 4.64 -1.08
C ARG A 66 -5.61 4.77 0.25
N ALA A 67 -5.18 3.66 0.84
CA ALA A 67 -4.44 3.67 2.10
C ALA A 67 -3.09 4.40 1.98
N TYR A 68 -2.42 4.32 0.82
CA TYR A 68 -1.11 4.97 0.63
C TYR A 68 -1.18 6.50 0.53
N LEU A 69 -2.34 7.02 0.13
CA LEU A 69 -2.57 8.46 -0.07
C LEU A 69 -3.37 9.09 1.07
N HIS A 70 -3.89 8.28 2.00
CA HIS A 70 -4.61 8.79 3.15
C HIS A 70 -3.64 9.41 4.16
N PRO A 71 -3.78 10.70 4.52
CA PRO A 71 -2.88 11.36 5.45
C PRO A 71 -2.84 10.64 6.80
N VAL A 72 -1.62 10.44 7.33
CA VAL A 72 -1.46 9.95 8.71
C VAL A 72 -1.33 11.13 9.66
N ALA A 73 -1.78 10.96 10.90
CA ALA A 73 -1.65 11.98 11.93
C ALA A 73 -0.16 12.31 12.16
N THR A 74 0.20 13.57 11.97
CA THR A 74 1.54 14.09 12.25
C THR A 74 1.53 14.92 13.54
N PRO A 75 2.69 15.06 14.22
CA PRO A 75 2.80 15.97 15.36
C PRO A 75 2.33 17.38 15.02
N VAL A 76 1.76 18.08 16.00
CA VAL A 76 1.24 19.44 15.84
C VAL A 76 2.31 20.36 15.25
N GLY A 77 2.00 21.00 14.13
CA GLY A 77 2.91 21.93 13.43
C GLY A 77 3.74 21.29 12.30
N GLN A 78 3.61 19.98 12.07
CA GLN A 78 4.22 19.33 10.89
C GLN A 78 3.22 19.20 9.74
N PRO A 79 3.68 19.31 8.48
CA PRO A 79 2.81 19.09 7.33
C PRO A 79 2.23 17.68 7.37
N ALA A 80 0.97 17.55 6.94
CA ALA A 80 0.35 16.25 6.73
C ALA A 80 1.26 15.41 5.83
N THR A 81 1.61 14.22 6.30
CA THR A 81 2.48 13.30 5.58
C THR A 81 1.62 12.11 5.15
N THR A 82 1.75 11.70 3.89
CA THR A 82 1.10 10.49 3.40
C THR A 82 2.00 9.28 3.62
N PRO A 83 1.43 8.07 3.75
CA PRO A 83 2.21 6.84 3.70
C PRO A 83 3.11 6.74 2.47
N LEU A 84 2.68 7.25 1.32
CA LEU A 84 3.50 7.31 0.11
C LEU A 84 4.79 8.12 0.33
N ASP A 85 4.71 9.29 0.98
CA ASP A 85 5.88 10.11 1.33
C ASP A 85 6.84 9.40 2.31
N LEU A 86 6.28 8.61 3.23
CA LEU A 86 7.05 7.83 4.19
C LEU A 86 7.76 6.66 3.49
N CYS A 87 7.04 5.94 2.63
CA CYS A 87 7.56 4.80 1.89
C CYS A 87 8.63 5.21 0.87
N GLU A 88 8.45 6.32 0.16
CA GLU A 88 9.45 6.85 -0.75
C GLU A 88 10.75 7.23 -0.02
N ARG A 89 10.64 7.90 1.13
CA ARG A 89 11.81 8.22 1.96
C ARG A 89 12.50 6.96 2.49
N ALA A 90 11.73 6.00 2.99
CA ALA A 90 12.26 4.72 3.48
C ALA A 90 12.99 3.97 2.36
N ALA A 91 12.41 3.92 1.15
CA ALA A 91 13.00 3.28 -0.01
C ALA A 91 14.31 3.93 -0.45
N ASN A 92 14.33 5.26 -0.54
CA ASN A 92 15.54 6.02 -0.86
C ASN A 92 16.65 5.78 0.17
N GLN A 93 16.30 5.67 1.46
CA GLN A 93 17.26 5.43 2.52
C GLN A 93 17.80 4.00 2.50
N ALA A 94 16.90 3.01 2.39
CA ALA A 94 17.27 1.60 2.34
C ALA A 94 18.16 1.28 1.13
N GLY A 95 17.82 1.81 -0.05
CA GLY A 95 18.63 1.61 -1.27
C GLY A 95 20.02 2.26 -1.23
N ARG A 96 20.25 3.21 -0.32
CA ARG A 96 21.55 3.87 -0.10
C ARG A 96 22.35 3.29 1.07
N TYR A 97 21.85 2.23 1.71
CA TYR A 97 22.52 1.63 2.85
C TYR A 97 23.93 1.13 2.46
N PRO A 98 25.00 1.58 3.16
CA PRO A 98 26.38 1.30 2.77
C PRO A 98 26.77 -0.19 2.89
N GLY A 99 26.04 -0.97 3.68
CA GLY A 99 26.25 -2.41 3.81
C GLY A 99 25.76 -3.23 2.62
N LEU A 100 25.07 -2.63 1.63
CA LEU A 100 24.62 -3.32 0.42
C LEU A 100 25.73 -3.35 -0.63
N MET A 101 26.19 -4.55 -0.96
CA MET A 101 27.37 -4.79 -1.78
C MET A 101 27.07 -4.71 -3.27
N HIS A 102 25.85 -5.07 -3.67
CA HIS A 102 25.47 -5.15 -5.07
C HIS A 102 24.26 -4.28 -5.41
N ARG A 103 24.18 -3.88 -6.69
CA ARG A 103 23.06 -3.08 -7.21
C ARG A 103 21.71 -3.77 -6.97
N HIS A 104 21.62 -5.09 -7.19
CA HIS A 104 20.37 -5.83 -6.99
C HIS A 104 19.92 -5.81 -5.53
N GLU A 105 20.84 -5.85 -4.55
CA GLU A 105 20.49 -5.75 -3.13
C GLU A 105 19.91 -4.38 -2.79
N ARG A 106 20.44 -3.30 -3.41
CA ARG A 106 19.93 -1.94 -3.27
C ARG A 106 18.52 -1.79 -3.83
N GLU A 107 18.27 -2.37 -4.99
CA GLU A 107 16.94 -2.39 -5.61
C GLU A 107 15.95 -3.18 -4.73
N LEU A 108 16.32 -4.37 -4.26
CA LEU A 108 15.51 -5.16 -3.34
C LEU A 108 15.24 -4.42 -2.02
N ALA A 109 16.25 -3.79 -1.43
CA ALA A 109 16.09 -3.03 -0.20
C ALA A 109 15.15 -1.84 -0.38
N ALA A 110 15.27 -1.10 -1.50
CA ALA A 110 14.39 0.02 -1.80
C ALA A 110 12.94 -0.44 -1.99
N VAL A 111 12.70 -1.48 -2.80
CA VAL A 111 11.35 -2.02 -3.03
C VAL A 111 10.77 -2.60 -1.74
N ALA A 112 11.55 -3.36 -0.96
CA ALA A 112 11.09 -3.89 0.32
C ALA A 112 10.70 -2.77 1.29
N ALA A 113 11.53 -1.75 1.45
CA ALA A 113 11.23 -0.61 2.32
C ALA A 113 9.97 0.15 1.88
N PHE A 114 9.70 0.23 0.58
CA PHE A 114 8.50 0.86 0.04
C PHE A 114 7.20 0.09 0.39
N VAL A 115 7.27 -1.24 0.47
CA VAL A 115 6.08 -2.09 0.63
C VAL A 115 5.96 -2.73 2.01
N GLN A 116 7.00 -2.66 2.86
CA GLN A 116 7.07 -3.33 4.17
C GLN A 116 5.87 -2.99 5.06
N SER A 117 5.41 -1.74 5.00
CA SER A 117 4.36 -1.21 5.89
C SER A 117 2.96 -1.25 5.27
N CYS A 118 2.75 -1.92 4.13
CA CYS A 118 1.45 -1.95 3.44
C CYS A 118 0.28 -2.37 4.35
N GLY A 119 0.44 -3.45 5.11
CA GLY A 119 -0.57 -3.94 6.05
C GLY A 119 -0.85 -2.97 7.20
N TYR A 120 0.16 -2.20 7.63
CA TYR A 120 -0.01 -1.18 8.66
C TYR A 120 -0.84 -0.01 8.14
N TYR A 121 -0.48 0.55 6.99
CA TYR A 121 -1.19 1.71 6.43
C TYR A 121 -2.63 1.37 6.04
N TRP A 122 -2.86 0.18 5.49
CA TRP A 122 -4.22 -0.29 5.26
C TRP A 122 -5.03 -0.38 6.56
N CYS A 123 -4.45 -0.94 7.64
CA CYS A 123 -5.13 -1.00 8.94
C CYS A 123 -5.46 0.40 9.50
N VAL A 124 -4.54 1.37 9.39
CA VAL A 124 -4.77 2.75 9.82
C VAL A 124 -5.88 3.42 9.00
N HIS A 125 -5.86 3.25 7.68
CA HIS A 125 -6.90 3.77 6.79
C HIS A 125 -8.29 3.19 7.10
N GLN A 126 -8.36 1.87 7.36
CA GLN A 126 -9.59 1.19 7.78
C GLN A 126 -10.15 1.71 9.10
N GLN A 127 -9.29 2.10 10.04
CA GLN A 127 -9.69 2.73 11.30
C GLN A 127 -10.19 4.16 11.08
N ALA A 128 -9.50 4.95 10.25
CA ALA A 128 -9.86 6.34 9.97
C ALA A 128 -11.20 6.48 9.23
N THR A 129 -11.51 5.55 8.32
CA THR A 129 -12.75 5.55 7.53
C THR A 129 -13.95 4.91 8.24
N GLY A 130 -13.77 4.44 9.48
CA GLY A 130 -14.85 3.83 10.27
C GLY A 130 -15.37 2.48 9.71
N GLN A 131 -14.71 1.93 8.68
CA GLN A 131 -15.04 0.63 8.10
C GLN A 131 -14.83 -0.53 9.09
N HIS A 132 -14.07 -0.29 10.16
CA HIS A 132 -13.98 -1.17 11.31
C HIS A 132 -14.54 -0.48 12.56
N SER A 133 -15.83 -0.71 12.83
CA SER A 133 -16.49 -0.25 14.06
C SER A 133 -15.79 -0.84 15.28
N ALA A 134 -15.45 0.02 16.23
CA ALA A 134 -14.85 -0.32 17.51
C ALA A 134 -15.75 -1.28 18.30
N GLN A 135 -15.47 -2.57 18.21
CA GLN A 135 -15.98 -3.55 19.16
C GLN A 135 -14.81 -4.35 19.74
N GLY A 136 -14.49 -4.03 21.00
CA GLY A 136 -13.54 -4.75 21.82
C GLY A 136 -12.25 -3.98 22.02
N ALA A 137 -11.82 -3.84 23.28
CA ALA A 137 -10.51 -3.34 23.65
C ALA A 137 -9.42 -4.06 22.84
N HIS A 138 -8.91 -3.41 21.80
CA HIS A 138 -7.87 -3.98 20.96
C HIS A 138 -6.60 -4.08 21.79
N THR A 139 -6.29 -5.29 22.27
CA THR A 139 -4.96 -5.55 22.83
C THR A 139 -3.92 -5.26 21.75
N MET A 140 -2.74 -4.77 22.13
CA MET A 140 -1.63 -4.56 21.18
C MET A 140 -1.33 -5.82 20.35
N ARG A 141 -1.56 -7.01 20.94
CA ARG A 141 -1.43 -8.30 20.26
C ARG A 141 -2.44 -8.47 19.11
N SER A 142 -3.70 -8.08 19.31
CA SER A 142 -4.73 -8.10 18.26
C SER A 142 -4.37 -7.16 17.11
N CYS A 143 -3.85 -5.96 17.42
CA CYS A 143 -3.39 -5.01 16.40
C CYS A 143 -2.22 -5.58 15.57
N ARG A 144 -1.18 -6.11 16.22
CA ARG A 144 -0.03 -6.72 15.54
C ARG A 144 -0.44 -7.90 14.64
N SER A 145 -1.32 -8.76 15.12
CA SER A 145 -1.83 -9.90 14.34
C SER A 145 -2.60 -9.45 13.10
N ARG A 146 -3.43 -8.41 13.22
CA ARG A 146 -4.17 -7.84 12.08
C ARG A 146 -3.23 -7.25 11.03
N ILE A 147 -2.23 -6.48 11.46
CA ILE A 147 -1.22 -5.90 10.55
C ILE A 147 -0.49 -7.01 9.81
N ALA A 148 -0.04 -8.05 10.51
CA ALA A 148 0.65 -9.18 9.89
C ALA A 148 -0.25 -9.95 8.90
N ALA A 149 -1.53 -10.16 9.23
CA ALA A 149 -2.48 -10.81 8.36
C ALA A 149 -2.74 -10.00 7.08
N ALA A 150 -2.97 -8.69 7.21
CA ALA A 150 -3.15 -7.80 6.06
C ALA A 150 -1.90 -7.73 5.19
N HIS A 151 -0.71 -7.59 5.80
CA HIS A 151 0.57 -7.59 5.10
C HIS A 151 0.76 -8.87 4.26
N LYS A 152 0.50 -10.04 4.86
CA LYS A 152 0.57 -11.32 4.14
C LYS A 152 -0.48 -11.42 3.03
N ALA A 153 -1.70 -10.95 3.26
CA ALA A 153 -2.78 -11.00 2.26
C ALA A 153 -2.44 -10.19 1.01
N PHE A 154 -1.96 -8.95 1.16
CA PHE A 154 -1.58 -8.11 0.02
C PHE A 154 -0.38 -8.64 -0.75
N LEU A 155 0.59 -9.23 -0.05
CA LEU A 155 1.84 -9.68 -0.67
C LEU A 155 1.77 -11.09 -1.25
N ALA A 156 0.79 -11.92 -0.87
CA ALA A 156 0.74 -13.32 -1.24
C ALA A 156 0.73 -13.54 -2.77
N GLU A 157 -0.18 -12.87 -3.49
CA GLU A 157 -0.29 -13.03 -4.94
C GLU A 157 0.87 -12.40 -5.70
N PRO A 158 1.27 -11.13 -5.43
CA PRO A 158 2.44 -10.53 -6.07
C PRO A 158 3.72 -11.33 -5.85
N LEU A 159 3.98 -11.83 -4.64
CA LEU A 159 5.15 -12.68 -4.37
C LEU A 159 5.07 -14.03 -5.09
N ARG A 160 3.87 -14.61 -5.22
CA ARG A 160 3.68 -15.85 -5.99
C ARG A 160 4.02 -15.63 -7.47
N GLN A 161 3.60 -14.50 -8.06
CA GLN A 161 3.94 -14.16 -9.45
C GLN A 161 5.44 -13.87 -9.61
N LEU A 162 6.04 -13.19 -8.65
CA LEU A 162 7.48 -12.93 -8.63
C LEU A 162 8.28 -14.23 -8.60
N ARG A 163 7.92 -15.20 -7.75
CA ARG A 163 8.59 -16.52 -7.72
C ARG A 163 8.41 -17.31 -9.02
N ARG A 164 7.26 -17.21 -9.69
CA ARG A 164 7.03 -17.87 -10.98
C ARG A 164 7.89 -17.28 -12.10
N SER A 165 8.11 -15.98 -12.08
CA SER A 165 8.90 -15.27 -13.09
C SER A 165 10.40 -15.30 -12.79
N HIS A 166 10.78 -15.31 -11.52
CA HIS A 166 12.16 -15.31 -11.07
C HIS A 166 12.28 -15.95 -9.67
N ALA A 167 12.51 -17.26 -9.63
CA ALA A 167 12.47 -18.07 -8.40
C ALA A 167 13.39 -17.53 -7.29
N ASP A 168 14.70 -17.44 -7.54
CA ASP A 168 15.70 -17.04 -6.54
C ASP A 168 15.38 -15.66 -5.93
N LEU A 169 15.09 -14.69 -6.79
CA LEU A 169 14.72 -13.35 -6.38
C LEU A 169 13.43 -13.35 -5.55
N GLY A 170 12.42 -14.11 -5.98
CA GLY A 170 11.16 -14.23 -5.26
C GLY A 170 11.31 -14.89 -3.88
N SER A 171 12.21 -15.86 -3.75
CA SER A 171 12.54 -16.53 -2.48
C SER A 171 13.27 -15.57 -1.53
N THR A 172 14.33 -14.90 -2.00
CA THR A 172 15.04 -13.86 -1.22
C THR A 172 14.07 -12.77 -0.77
N PHE A 173 13.26 -12.25 -1.68
CA PHE A 173 12.36 -11.13 -1.38
C PHE A 173 11.24 -11.52 -0.41
N THR A 174 10.72 -12.74 -0.50
CA THR A 174 9.74 -13.29 0.47
C THR A 174 10.31 -13.30 1.89
N GLN A 175 11.56 -13.72 2.04
CA GLN A 175 12.23 -13.76 3.35
C GLN A 175 12.56 -12.38 3.89
N VAL A 176 13.02 -11.47 3.01
CA VAL A 176 13.27 -10.08 3.39
C VAL A 176 12.02 -9.45 3.99
N LEU A 177 10.85 -9.69 3.39
CA LEU A 177 9.55 -9.18 3.87
C LEU A 177 9.00 -9.95 5.09
N GLY A 178 9.64 -11.05 5.50
CA GLY A 178 9.22 -11.86 6.65
C GLY A 178 7.92 -12.65 6.44
N ILE A 179 7.59 -12.98 5.20
CA ILE A 179 6.36 -13.72 4.85
C ILE A 179 6.52 -15.22 5.06
N ASP A 180 7.70 -15.75 4.73
CA ASP A 180 8.02 -17.17 4.83
C ASP A 180 9.54 -17.35 4.99
N GLN A 181 9.95 -18.50 5.51
CA GLN A 181 11.35 -18.93 5.48
C GLN A 181 11.55 -19.93 4.35
N ASP A 182 12.59 -19.73 3.55
CA ASP A 182 12.88 -20.57 2.39
C ASP A 182 14.38 -20.89 2.39
N ASP A 183 14.74 -22.17 2.44
CA ASP A 183 16.15 -22.57 2.51
C ASP A 183 16.93 -22.23 1.23
N ALA A 184 16.25 -21.81 0.15
CA ALA A 184 16.88 -21.47 -1.12
C ALA A 184 17.56 -20.09 -1.16
N ALA A 185 17.21 -19.14 -0.27
CA ALA A 185 17.81 -17.81 -0.31
C ALA A 185 19.16 -17.76 0.44
N ASP A 186 20.08 -16.91 -0.04
CA ASP A 186 21.31 -16.62 0.68
C ASP A 186 21.00 -15.85 1.99
N PRO A 187 21.23 -16.46 3.17
CA PRO A 187 20.90 -15.84 4.45
C PRO A 187 21.74 -14.58 4.71
N GLN A 188 22.95 -14.47 4.16
CA GLN A 188 23.77 -13.27 4.32
C GLN A 188 23.22 -12.11 3.50
N GLN A 189 22.75 -12.37 2.28
CA GLN A 189 22.06 -11.38 1.46
C GLN A 189 20.78 -10.90 2.15
N VAL A 190 19.95 -11.82 2.65
CA VAL A 190 18.72 -11.48 3.39
C VAL A 190 19.05 -10.61 4.60
N ALA A 191 20.05 -10.98 5.40
CA ALA A 191 20.45 -10.22 6.58
C ALA A 191 20.94 -8.80 6.25
N ARG A 192 21.74 -8.63 5.18
CA ARG A 192 22.18 -7.30 4.71
C ARG A 192 20.99 -6.42 4.31
N ILE A 193 20.04 -6.98 3.56
CA ILE A 193 18.85 -6.25 3.13
C ILE A 193 17.98 -5.88 4.34
N GLN A 194 17.74 -6.82 5.27
CA GLN A 194 16.99 -6.55 6.50
C GLN A 194 17.66 -5.50 7.40
N ALA A 195 19.00 -5.48 7.46
CA ALA A 195 19.75 -4.42 8.14
C ALA A 195 19.50 -3.04 7.50
N ALA A 196 19.46 -2.98 6.16
CA ALA A 196 19.11 -1.75 5.44
C ALA A 196 17.69 -1.28 5.77
N LEU A 197 16.71 -2.21 5.83
CA LEU A 197 15.33 -1.89 6.22
C LEU A 197 15.25 -1.34 7.65
N GLY A 198 15.88 -2.02 8.60
CA GLY A 198 15.92 -1.58 10.00
C GLY A 198 16.54 -0.19 10.15
N SER A 199 17.65 0.07 9.43
CA SER A 199 18.30 1.38 9.43
C SER A 199 17.41 2.47 8.84
N ALA A 200 16.65 2.19 7.79
CA ALA A 200 15.75 3.16 7.17
C ALA A 200 14.60 3.53 8.13
N ILE A 201 14.00 2.53 8.79
CA ILE A 201 12.88 2.73 9.71
C ILE A 201 13.31 3.54 10.95
N MET A 202 14.49 3.27 11.52
CA MET A 202 14.99 4.00 12.70
C MET A 202 15.32 5.48 12.43
N GLN A 203 15.50 5.86 11.16
CA GLN A 203 15.87 7.22 10.77
C GLN A 203 14.65 8.05 10.32
N MET A 204 13.46 7.48 10.39
CA MET A 204 12.21 8.19 10.14
C MET A 204 11.74 8.90 11.42
N PRO A 205 11.47 10.22 11.38
CA PRO A 205 11.12 11.03 12.54
C PRO A 205 9.74 10.69 13.13
#